data_AF-A0A2V5XAF2-F1
#
_entry.id   AF-A0A2V5XAF2-F1
#
_cell.length_a   1.000
_cell.length_b   1.000
_cell.length_c   1.000
_cell.angle_alpha   90.00
_cell.angle_beta   90.00
_cell.angle_gamma   90.00
#
_symmetry.space_group_name_H-M   'P 1'
#
loop_
_entity.id
_entity.type
_entity.pdbx_description
1 polymer ?
#
loop_
_entity_poly.entity_id
_entity_poly.type
_entity_poly.pdbx_seq_one_letter_code
_entity_poly.pdbx_strand_id
1 'polypeptide(L)'
;MVENLRPEHGSNGESKNLHDIEVMANEPTVINLVNLIISTALRERASDIHLVPFEETLQLRYRIDGLLQEKPPPPKQLHAALVSRIKIMADMNIAERFMPQDGHIQIHHRGTRVDIRVGTMPTIYGESLVLRLLEKGAKLLTPQELG
;
A
#
# COMPACT_ATOMS: atom_id res chain seq x y z
N MET A 1 3.28 -43.02 26.27
CA MET A 1 4.14 -41.91 26.68
C MET A 1 4.47 -41.11 25.43
N VAL A 2 3.68 -40.06 25.20
CA VAL A 2 3.79 -38.96 24.22
C VAL A 2 4.23 -39.26 22.77
N GLU A 3 3.23 -39.41 21.89
CA GLU A 3 3.35 -39.14 20.45
C GLU A 3 3.52 -37.62 20.24
N ASN A 4 4.68 -37.20 19.74
CA ASN A 4 4.92 -35.81 19.35
C ASN A 4 4.41 -35.59 17.91
N LEU A 5 3.16 -35.13 17.79
CA LEU A 5 2.69 -34.45 16.60
C LEU A 5 3.44 -33.12 16.45
N ARG A 6 4.23 -32.99 15.39
CA ARG A 6 4.67 -31.68 14.88
C ARG A 6 3.54 -31.12 14.02
N PRO A 7 3.03 -29.90 14.27
CA PRO A 7 2.20 -29.23 13.28
C PRO A 7 3.13 -28.60 12.23
N GLU A 8 3.04 -29.13 11.02
CA GLU A 8 3.52 -28.49 9.79
C GLU A 8 2.96 -27.05 9.72
N HIS A 9 3.84 -26.05 9.75
CA HIS A 9 3.45 -24.67 9.49
C HIS A 9 3.15 -24.51 8.00
N GLY A 10 1.90 -24.82 7.63
CA GLY A 10 1.34 -24.36 6.36
C GLY A 10 1.25 -22.84 6.37
N SER A 11 2.18 -22.18 5.69
CA SER A 11 2.07 -20.77 5.33
C SER A 11 0.95 -20.61 4.29
N ASN A 12 -0.30 -20.74 4.73
CA ASN A 12 -1.44 -20.34 3.94
C ASN A 12 -1.53 -18.82 4.08
N GLY A 13 -0.74 -18.12 3.27
CA GLY A 13 -0.86 -16.68 3.12
C GLY A 13 -2.27 -16.38 2.68
N GLU A 14 -3.09 -15.90 3.63
CA GLU A 14 -4.44 -15.41 3.37
C GLU A 14 -4.33 -14.29 2.34
N SER A 15 -4.49 -14.68 1.08
CA SER A 15 -4.58 -13.78 -0.03
C SER A 15 -5.89 -13.01 0.12
N LYS A 16 -5.84 -11.88 0.82
CA LYS A 16 -7.00 -11.04 1.09
C LYS A 16 -7.59 -10.56 -0.24
N ASN A 17 -8.76 -11.10 -0.57
CA ASN A 17 -9.54 -10.65 -1.71
C ASN A 17 -10.01 -9.22 -1.46
N LEU A 18 -9.67 -8.29 -2.37
CA LEU A 18 -10.16 -6.91 -2.29
C LEU A 18 -11.69 -6.81 -2.44
N HIS A 19 -12.35 -7.86 -2.94
CA HIS A 19 -13.80 -7.90 -3.14
C HIS A 19 -14.62 -8.06 -1.86
N ASP A 20 -14.04 -8.51 -0.74
CA ASP A 20 -14.78 -8.69 0.52
C ASP A 20 -14.89 -7.39 1.35
N ILE A 21 -14.50 -6.24 0.78
CA ILE A 21 -14.37 -4.95 1.47
C ILE A 21 -15.54 -4.01 1.14
N GLU A 22 -16.39 -4.36 0.18
CA GLU A 22 -17.47 -3.47 -0.29
C GLU A 22 -18.72 -3.44 0.60
N VAL A 23 -18.79 -4.22 1.69
CA VAL A 23 -19.97 -4.22 2.58
C VAL A 23 -19.59 -4.14 4.04
N MET A 24 -19.22 -2.95 4.54
CA MET A 24 -19.52 -2.56 5.94
C MET A 24 -19.80 -1.06 6.04
N ALA A 25 -20.97 -0.75 6.57
CA ALA A 25 -21.57 0.57 6.68
C ALA A 25 -20.99 1.42 7.81
N ASN A 26 -21.03 2.75 7.59
CA ASN A 26 -21.15 3.83 8.58
C ASN A 26 -19.98 4.15 9.53
N GLU A 27 -18.76 4.18 8.97
CA GLU A 27 -17.64 5.08 9.31
C GLU A 27 -16.56 4.76 8.28
N PRO A 28 -15.85 5.72 7.66
CA PRO A 28 -14.70 5.36 6.84
C PRO A 28 -13.60 4.87 7.78
N THR A 29 -13.60 3.56 8.05
CA THR A 29 -12.51 2.90 8.73
C THR A 29 -11.22 3.27 7.99
N VAL A 30 -10.13 3.51 8.73
CA VAL A 30 -8.82 3.84 8.15
C VAL A 30 -8.41 2.79 7.10
N ILE A 31 -8.84 1.54 7.30
CA ILE A 31 -8.70 0.43 6.36
C ILE A 31 -9.37 0.75 5.01
N ASN A 32 -10.65 1.15 5.02
CA ASN A 32 -11.40 1.48 3.82
C ASN A 32 -10.77 2.65 3.07
N LEU A 33 -10.25 3.65 3.80
CA LEU A 33 -9.60 4.79 3.17
C LEU A 33 -8.28 4.40 2.49
N VAL A 34 -7.44 3.57 3.12
CA VAL A 34 -6.23 3.02 2.47
C VAL A 34 -6.60 2.21 1.23
N ASN A 35 -7.62 1.35 1.33
CA ASN A 35 -8.08 0.55 0.20
C ASN A 35 -8.60 1.42 -0.95
N LEU A 36 -9.34 2.50 -0.63
CA LEU A 36 -9.83 3.45 -1.62
C LEU A 36 -8.69 4.17 -2.33
N ILE A 37 -7.67 4.64 -1.59
CA ILE A 37 -6.49 5.29 -2.16
C ILE A 37 -5.78 4.35 -3.14
N ILE A 38 -5.49 3.11 -2.72
CA ILE A 38 -4.80 2.12 -3.56
C ILE A 38 -5.66 1.73 -4.77
N SER A 39 -6.95 1.45 -4.57
CA SER A 39 -7.88 1.06 -5.65
C SER A 39 -8.06 2.18 -6.68
N THR A 40 -8.13 3.44 -6.23
CA THR A 40 -8.21 4.59 -7.13
C THR A 40 -6.92 4.76 -7.93
N ALA A 41 -5.75 4.63 -7.28
CA ALA A 41 -4.46 4.71 -7.95
C ALA A 41 -4.30 3.62 -9.02
N LEU A 42 -4.70 2.38 -8.74
CA LEU A 42 -4.69 1.28 -9.72
C LEU A 42 -5.66 1.54 -10.88
N ARG A 43 -6.87 2.02 -10.59
CA ARG A 43 -7.86 2.37 -11.62
C ARG A 43 -7.35 3.46 -12.57
N GLU A 44 -6.63 4.43 -12.03
CA GLU A 44 -5.99 5.52 -12.78
C GLU A 44 -4.64 5.13 -13.38
N ARG A 45 -4.20 3.87 -13.25
CA ARG A 45 -2.92 3.34 -13.76
C ARG A 45 -1.70 4.12 -13.25
N ALA A 46 -1.74 4.54 -11.98
CA ALA A 46 -0.61 5.20 -11.34
C ALA A 46 0.55 4.21 -11.11
N SER A 47 1.79 4.67 -11.28
CA SER A 47 3.00 3.91 -10.97
C SER A 47 3.48 4.09 -9.53
N ASP A 48 3.25 5.27 -8.95
CA ASP A 48 3.58 5.56 -7.55
C ASP A 48 2.43 6.35 -6.87
N ILE A 49 2.21 6.09 -5.59
CA ILE A 49 1.38 6.89 -4.68
C ILE A 49 2.32 7.58 -3.71
N HIS A 50 2.18 8.90 -3.56
CA HIS A 50 2.92 9.70 -2.61
C HIS A 50 1.95 10.30 -1.58
N LEU A 51 2.20 10.05 -0.30
CA LEU A 51 1.46 10.66 0.80
C LEU A 51 2.45 11.42 1.70
N VAL A 52 2.44 12.75 1.61
CA VAL A 52 3.45 13.61 2.23
C VAL A 52 2.80 14.55 3.24
N PRO A 53 3.16 14.47 4.54
CA PRO A 53 2.66 15.39 5.54
C PRO A 53 3.38 16.75 5.50
N PHE A 54 2.63 17.82 5.62
CA PHE A 54 3.09 19.19 5.93
C PHE A 54 2.53 19.62 7.29
N GLU A 55 2.83 20.85 7.71
CA GLU A 55 2.42 21.41 8.99
C GLU A 55 0.90 21.25 9.22
N GLU A 56 0.10 21.86 8.35
CA GLU A 56 -1.37 21.87 8.47
C GLU A 56 -2.08 20.99 7.43
N THR A 57 -1.35 20.51 6.42
CA THR A 57 -1.93 19.81 5.27
C THR A 57 -1.30 18.45 5.04
N LEU A 58 -2.04 17.61 4.32
CA LEU A 58 -1.56 16.34 3.81
C LEU A 58 -1.62 16.43 2.29
N GLN A 59 -0.55 16.06 1.59
CA GLN A 59 -0.56 16.00 0.13
C GLN A 59 -0.64 14.54 -0.31
N LEU A 60 -1.62 14.25 -1.17
CA LEU A 60 -1.73 12.99 -1.89
C LEU A 60 -1.43 13.25 -3.36
N ARG A 61 -0.47 12.52 -3.93
CA ARG A 61 -0.14 12.60 -5.36
C ARG A 61 -0.02 11.22 -5.97
N TYR A 62 -0.50 11.08 -7.19
CA TYR A 62 -0.29 9.89 -8.01
C TYR A 62 0.69 10.21 -9.13
N ARG A 63 1.65 9.31 -9.38
CA ARG A 63 2.46 9.37 -10.59
C ARG A 63 1.72 8.63 -11.69
N ILE A 64 1.22 9.33 -12.69
CA ILE A 64 0.50 8.75 -13.84
C ILE A 64 1.27 9.18 -15.09
N ASP A 65 1.64 8.20 -15.93
CA ASP A 65 2.45 8.43 -17.13
C ASP A 65 3.72 9.26 -16.87
N GLY A 66 4.36 9.01 -15.73
CA GLY A 66 5.58 9.69 -15.28
C GLY A 66 5.36 11.03 -14.56
N LEU A 67 4.19 11.63 -14.66
CA LEU A 67 3.86 12.94 -14.09
C LEU A 67 3.18 12.82 -12.73
N LEU A 68 3.57 13.67 -11.78
CA LEU A 68 2.91 13.77 -10.48
C LEU A 68 1.66 14.63 -10.60
N GLN A 69 0.51 14.03 -10.30
CA GLN A 69 -0.79 14.70 -10.27
C GLN A 69 -1.30 14.77 -8.83
N GLU A 70 -1.68 15.97 -8.40
CA GLU A 70 -2.28 16.17 -7.08
C GLU A 70 -3.70 15.62 -7.03
N LYS A 71 -4.04 14.98 -5.91
CA LYS A 71 -5.34 14.37 -5.65
C LYS A 71 -5.91 14.92 -4.35
N PRO A 72 -7.25 14.95 -4.18
CA PRO A 72 -7.86 15.33 -2.91
C PRO A 72 -7.29 14.49 -1.76
N PRO A 73 -6.63 15.10 -0.77
CA PRO A 73 -6.00 14.35 0.30
C PRO A 73 -7.01 13.94 1.37
N PRO A 74 -6.73 12.86 2.12
CA PRO A 74 -7.38 12.61 3.39
C PRO A 74 -7.22 13.78 4.38
N PRO A 75 -8.13 13.93 5.35
CA PRO A 75 -7.93 14.82 6.48
C PRO A 75 -6.59 14.56 7.18
N LYS A 76 -5.83 15.62 7.46
CA LYS A 76 -4.50 15.57 8.07
C LYS A 76 -4.49 14.75 9.38
N GLN A 77 -5.56 14.82 10.16
CA GLN A 77 -5.72 14.11 11.44
C GLN A 77 -5.65 12.59 11.28
N LEU A 78 -5.97 12.05 10.10
CA LEU A 78 -5.91 10.61 9.83
C LEU A 78 -4.50 10.13 9.43
N HIS A 79 -3.55 11.03 9.20
CA HIS A 79 -2.22 10.70 8.66
C HIS A 79 -1.50 9.61 9.46
N ALA A 80 -1.39 9.74 10.79
CA ALA A 80 -0.71 8.76 11.62
C ALA A 80 -1.38 7.37 11.58
N ALA A 81 -2.71 7.34 11.46
CA ALA A 81 -3.47 6.10 11.35
C ALA A 81 -3.28 5.45 9.97
N LEU A 82 -3.26 6.25 8.88
CA LEU A 82 -2.95 5.78 7.53
C LEU A 82 -1.55 5.18 7.45
N VAL A 83 -0.54 5.86 8.01
CA VAL A 83 0.83 5.36 8.09
C VAL A 83 0.89 4.03 8.84
N SER A 84 0.26 3.95 10.02
CA SER A 84 0.23 2.72 10.82
C SER A 84 -0.44 1.57 10.06
N ARG A 85 -1.55 1.84 9.37
CA ARG A 85 -2.25 0.83 8.57
C ARG A 85 -1.38 0.31 7.42
N ILE A 86 -0.70 1.20 6.71
CA ILE A 86 0.20 0.84 5.61
C ILE A 86 1.41 0.04 6.12
N LYS A 87 1.99 0.44 7.27
CA LYS A 87 3.07 -0.32 7.91
C LYS A 87 2.65 -1.73 8.31
N ILE A 88 1.47 -1.91 8.90
CA ILE A 88 0.93 -3.24 9.22
C ILE A 88 0.76 -4.08 7.96
N MET A 89 0.21 -3.51 6.88
CA MET A 89 0.05 -4.24 5.62
C MET A 89 1.38 -4.67 5.01
N ALA A 90 2.45 -3.92 5.26
CA ALA A 90 3.78 -4.12 4.72
C ALA A 90 4.74 -4.86 5.66
N ASP A 91 4.24 -5.39 6.79
CA ASP A 91 5.02 -6.05 7.85
C ASP A 91 6.17 -5.19 8.42
N MET A 92 5.92 -3.88 8.55
CA MET A 92 6.88 -2.91 9.10
C MET A 92 6.60 -2.61 10.59
N ASN A 93 7.63 -2.16 11.32
CA ASN A 93 7.50 -1.80 12.72
C ASN A 93 6.78 -0.44 12.87
N ILE A 94 5.56 -0.47 13.43
CA ILE A 94 4.74 0.73 13.68
C ILE A 94 5.24 1.64 14.81
N ALA A 95 6.04 1.09 15.73
CA ALA A 95 6.63 1.84 16.83
C ALA A 95 7.87 2.62 16.38
N GLU A 96 8.58 2.12 15.36
CA GLU A 96 9.70 2.82 14.74
C GLU A 96 9.17 3.92 13.80
N ARG A 97 9.55 5.17 14.06
CA ARG A 97 9.09 6.36 13.31
C ARG A 97 10.21 7.35 13.02
N PHE A 98 11.43 7.07 13.48
CA PHE A 98 12.60 7.92 13.39
C PHE A 98 13.65 7.38 12.40
N MET A 99 13.44 6.17 11.89
CA MET A 99 14.22 5.58 10.81
C MET A 99 13.35 5.32 9.57
N PRO A 100 13.90 5.51 8.35
CA PRO A 100 13.27 5.00 7.15
C PRO A 100 13.04 3.49 7.24
N GLN A 101 11.93 3.02 6.68
CA GLN A 101 11.60 1.60 6.57
C GLN A 101 11.08 1.30 5.17
N ASP A 102 11.43 0.13 4.68
CA ASP A 102 10.95 -0.43 3.42
C ASP A 102 10.18 -1.72 3.70
N GLY A 103 9.11 -1.94 2.95
CA GLY A 103 8.26 -3.11 3.07
C GLY A 103 7.56 -3.46 1.77
N HIS A 104 6.84 -4.57 1.79
CA HIS A 104 6.15 -5.10 0.63
C HIS A 104 4.72 -5.48 0.98
N ILE A 105 3.77 -5.11 0.12
CA ILE A 105 2.37 -5.50 0.21
C ILE A 105 2.03 -6.31 -1.04
N GLN A 106 1.36 -7.43 -0.86
CA GLN A 106 0.78 -8.20 -1.97
C GLN A 106 -0.75 -8.15 -1.88
N ILE A 107 -1.40 -7.73 -2.96
CA ILE A 107 -2.86 -7.68 -3.06
C ILE A 107 -3.35 -8.27 -4.39
N HIS A 108 -4.62 -8.64 -4.44
CA HIS A 108 -5.29 -9.05 -5.67
C HIS A 108 -6.35 -8.03 -6.06
N HIS A 109 -6.16 -7.33 -7.17
CA HIS A 109 -7.08 -6.34 -7.70
C HIS A 109 -7.63 -6.83 -9.04
N ARG A 110 -8.96 -6.97 -9.16
CA ARG A 110 -9.64 -7.43 -10.40
C ARG A 110 -9.07 -8.72 -10.99
N GLY A 111 -8.66 -9.66 -10.14
CA GLY A 111 -8.06 -10.94 -10.55
C GLY A 111 -6.58 -10.88 -10.90
N THR A 112 -5.97 -9.69 -10.91
CA THR A 112 -4.53 -9.51 -11.14
C THR A 112 -3.79 -9.34 -9.81
N ARG A 113 -2.63 -10.00 -9.69
CA ARG A 113 -1.73 -9.78 -8.56
C ARG A 113 -0.99 -8.46 -8.73
N VAL A 114 -1.04 -7.63 -7.70
CA VAL A 114 -0.27 -6.39 -7.62
C VAL A 114 0.72 -6.52 -6.47
N ASP A 115 1.99 -6.37 -6.80
CA ASP A 115 3.04 -6.22 -5.80
C ASP A 115 3.26 -4.72 -5.57
N ILE A 116 3.18 -4.30 -4.32
CA ILE A 116 3.40 -2.91 -3.94
C ILE A 116 4.66 -2.85 -3.09
N ARG A 117 5.61 -2.01 -3.50
CA ARG A 117 6.76 -1.67 -2.65
C ARG A 117 6.41 -0.43 -1.85
N VAL A 118 6.68 -0.44 -0.56
CA VAL A 118 6.35 0.65 0.35
C VAL A 118 7.64 1.18 0.94
N GLY A 119 7.87 2.47 0.82
CA GLY A 119 8.92 3.19 1.54
C GLY A 119 8.31 4.20 2.50
N THR A 120 8.88 4.31 3.69
CA THR A 120 8.55 5.32 4.69
C THR A 120 9.78 6.19 4.96
N MET A 121 9.59 7.49 5.14
CA MET A 121 10.66 8.41 5.51
C MET A 121 10.19 9.35 6.62
N PRO A 122 10.89 9.42 7.77
CA PRO A 122 10.60 10.40 8.80
C PRO A 122 10.72 11.83 8.28
N THR A 123 9.77 12.68 8.62
CA THR A 123 9.81 14.13 8.39
C THR A 123 9.46 14.88 9.69
N ILE A 124 9.62 16.20 9.70
CA ILE A 124 9.26 17.03 10.85
C ILE A 124 7.75 17.05 11.15
N TYR A 125 6.90 16.64 10.19
CA TYR A 125 5.43 16.68 10.30
C TYR A 125 4.79 15.29 10.33
N GLY A 126 5.60 14.24 10.49
CA GLY A 126 5.20 12.83 10.48
C GLY A 126 5.97 12.02 9.45
N GLU A 127 5.47 10.85 9.06
CA GLU A 127 6.13 10.01 8.06
C GLU A 127 5.59 10.25 6.65
N SER A 128 6.50 10.50 5.70
CA SER A 128 6.20 10.48 4.28
C SER A 128 6.15 9.03 3.80
N LEU A 129 5.18 8.72 2.93
CA LEU A 129 5.01 7.41 2.33
C LEU A 129 5.13 7.47 0.81
N VAL A 130 5.80 6.47 0.24
CA VAL A 130 5.81 6.20 -1.20
C VAL A 130 5.42 4.74 -1.43
N LEU A 131 4.38 4.50 -2.22
CA LEU A 131 3.95 3.16 -2.61
C LEU A 131 4.13 3.01 -4.12
N ARG A 132 5.03 2.14 -4.55
CA ARG A 132 5.23 1.81 -5.97
C ARG A 132 4.36 0.62 -6.34
N LEU A 133 3.48 0.79 -7.32
CA LEU A 133 2.53 -0.21 -7.78
C LEU A 133 3.13 -0.98 -8.95
N LEU A 134 3.27 -2.30 -8.82
CA LEU A 134 3.73 -3.18 -9.88
C LEU A 134 2.65 -4.21 -10.20
N GLU A 135 1.90 -3.98 -11.28
CA GLU A 135 0.98 -4.98 -11.82
C GLU A 135 1.77 -6.07 -12.54
N LYS A 136 1.72 -7.31 -12.02
CA LYS A 136 2.30 -8.48 -12.69
C LYS A 136 1.39 -8.93 -13.82
N GLY A 137 1.45 -8.19 -14.92
CA GLY A 137 0.74 -8.50 -16.17
C GLY A 137 1.40 -7.92 -17.43
N ALA A 138 2.45 -7.10 -17.28
CA ALA A 138 3.20 -6.61 -18.42
C ALA A 138 3.90 -7.77 -19.13
N LYS A 139 3.60 -7.95 -20.42
CA LYS A 139 4.31 -8.86 -21.33
C LYS A 139 5.81 -8.63 -21.16
N LEU A 140 6.56 -9.69 -20.85
CA LEU A 140 8.02 -9.63 -20.88
C LEU A 140 8.44 -9.27 -22.31
N LEU A 141 9.11 -8.13 -22.46
CA LEU A 141 9.67 -7.72 -23.74
C LEU A 141 10.89 -8.58 -24.02
N THR A 142 10.96 -9.12 -25.23
CA THR A 142 12.15 -9.78 -25.75
C THR A 142 13.22 -8.74 -26.08
N PRO A 143 14.51 -9.10 -26.09
CA PRO A 143 15.59 -8.16 -26.46
C PRO A 143 15.35 -7.46 -27.81
N GLN A 144 14.69 -8.13 -28.75
CA GLN A 144 14.34 -7.60 -30.08
C GLN A 144 13.22 -6.55 -30.04
N GLU A 145 12.40 -6.54 -28.99
CA GLU A 145 11.31 -5.58 -28.78
C GLU A 145 11.76 -4.33 -28.02
N LEU A 146 13.00 -4.31 -27.51
CA LEU A 146 13.54 -3.20 -26.71
C LEU A 146 14.17 -2.08 -27.56
N GLY A 147 14.33 -2.30 -28.87
CA GLY A 147 14.98 -1.35 -29.78
C GLY A 147 16.49 -1.53 -29.81
#